data_AF-A0A0R3PL54-F1
#
_entry.id   AF-A0A0R3PL54-F1
#
_cell.length_a   1.000
_cell.length_b   1.000
_cell.length_c   1.000
_cell.angle_alpha   90.00
_cell.angle_beta   90.00
_cell.angle_gamma   90.00
#
_symmetry.space_group_name_H-M   'P 1'
#
loop_
_entity.id
_entity.type
_entity.pdbx_description
1 polymer ?
#
loop_
_entity_poly.entity_id
_entity_poly.type
_entity_poly.pdbx_seq_one_letter_code
_entity_poly.pdbx_strand_id
1 'polypeptide(L)'
;MENSLPSFKDCVYRTRGRSAWVATVDLDERININGGATITAKNHGELRFRCRWVLRTEETPIDPETWRLNDPLLPMAEWHNTSHVAPVNHTTKSIIQPKKVESMGVHQVLRFAPGARLYLVPPEDAVIR
;
A
#
# COMPACT_ATOMS: atom_id res chain seq x y z
N MET A 1 15.30 -25.30 -4.83
CA MET A 1 14.69 -24.36 -3.88
C MET A 1 14.41 -23.08 -4.66
N GLU A 2 13.33 -23.04 -5.44
CA GLU A 2 13.03 -21.85 -6.24
C GLU A 2 11.54 -21.84 -6.65
N ASN A 3 10.67 -21.50 -5.71
CA ASN A 3 9.27 -21.19 -5.97
C ASN A 3 9.03 -19.74 -5.54
N SER A 4 9.48 -18.79 -6.36
CA SER A 4 9.09 -17.38 -6.20
C SER A 4 8.18 -16.99 -7.36
N LEU A 5 6.95 -16.61 -7.02
CA LEU A 5 5.84 -16.27 -7.91
C LEU A 5 6.31 -15.37 -9.09
N PRO A 6 6.24 -15.83 -10.34
CA PRO A 6 6.68 -15.06 -11.51
C PRO A 6 5.87 -13.78 -11.75
N SER A 7 4.68 -13.62 -11.15
CA SER A 7 3.73 -12.57 -11.51
C SER A 7 4.06 -11.18 -10.96
N PHE A 8 4.59 -11.06 -9.73
CA PHE A 8 4.78 -9.72 -9.15
C PHE A 8 6.03 -9.01 -9.68
N LYS A 9 7.11 -9.76 -9.95
CA LYS A 9 8.30 -9.22 -10.62
C LYS A 9 7.94 -8.62 -11.99
N ASP A 10 6.96 -9.22 -12.66
CA ASP A 10 6.44 -8.76 -13.93
C ASP A 10 5.68 -7.42 -13.81
N CYS A 11 4.91 -7.19 -12.73
CA CYS A 11 4.20 -5.93 -12.51
C CYS A 11 5.13 -4.70 -12.45
N VAL A 12 6.26 -4.81 -11.75
CA VAL A 12 7.26 -3.72 -11.68
C VAL A 12 7.85 -3.46 -13.06
N TYR A 13 8.25 -4.52 -13.76
CA TYR A 13 8.86 -4.38 -15.07
C TYR A 13 7.88 -3.78 -16.09
N ARG A 14 6.62 -4.23 -16.09
CA ARG A 14 5.55 -3.74 -16.98
C ARG A 14 5.16 -2.29 -16.72
N THR A 15 5.36 -1.78 -15.51
CA THR A 15 5.06 -0.39 -15.17
C THR A 15 6.23 0.56 -15.43
N ARG A 16 7.45 0.04 -15.67
CA ARG A 16 8.59 0.86 -16.09
C ARG A 16 8.28 1.57 -17.40
N GLY A 17 8.50 2.88 -17.41
CA GLY A 17 8.24 3.73 -18.57
C GLY A 17 6.77 4.13 -18.75
N ARG A 18 5.84 3.55 -17.98
CA ARG A 18 4.41 3.93 -18.01
C ARG A 18 4.05 4.96 -16.94
N SER A 19 4.66 4.83 -15.76
CA SER A 19 4.44 5.75 -14.64
C SER A 19 5.74 6.07 -13.91
N ALA A 20 5.85 7.29 -13.39
CA ALA A 20 6.98 7.70 -12.54
C ALA A 20 6.90 7.05 -11.14
N TRP A 21 5.67 6.86 -10.65
CA TRP A 21 5.35 6.25 -9.37
C TRP A 21 4.22 5.24 -9.53
N VAL A 22 4.25 4.16 -8.74
CA VAL A 22 3.26 3.08 -8.75
C VAL A 22 2.94 2.69 -7.31
N ALA A 23 1.66 2.67 -6.95
CA ALA A 23 1.22 2.14 -5.67
C ALA A 23 1.06 0.62 -5.72
N THR A 24 1.55 -0.06 -4.69
CA THR A 24 1.42 -1.51 -4.48
C THR A 24 0.72 -1.73 -3.13
N VAL A 25 -0.60 -1.58 -3.16
CA VAL A 25 -1.55 -1.65 -2.03
C VAL A 25 -2.64 -2.66 -2.35
N ASP A 26 -3.38 -3.12 -1.34
CA ASP A 26 -4.58 -3.92 -1.60
C ASP A 26 -5.73 -3.01 -2.07
N LEU A 27 -6.67 -3.56 -2.85
CA LEU A 27 -7.76 -2.77 -3.46
C LEU A 27 -8.75 -2.22 -2.44
N ASP A 28 -8.87 -2.89 -1.30
CA ASP A 28 -9.72 -2.54 -0.17
C ASP A 28 -9.03 -1.61 0.83
N GLU A 29 -7.80 -1.15 0.56
CA GLU A 29 -7.07 -0.23 1.41
C GLU A 29 -7.01 1.20 0.83
N ARG A 30 -6.83 2.18 1.70
CA ARG A 30 -6.60 3.59 1.33
C ARG A 30 -5.36 4.18 1.98
N ILE A 31 -4.74 5.12 1.28
CA ILE A 31 -3.68 5.96 1.85
C ILE A 31 -4.36 7.12 2.58
N ASN A 32 -4.21 7.17 3.89
CA ASN A 32 -4.73 8.24 4.73
C ASN A 32 -3.61 9.24 5.05
N ILE A 33 -3.79 10.48 4.62
CA ILE A 33 -2.86 11.59 4.87
C ILE A 33 -3.27 12.26 6.19
N ASN A 34 -2.41 12.15 7.19
CA ASN A 34 -2.66 12.65 8.54
C ASN A 34 -2.03 14.04 8.75
N GLY A 35 -0.91 14.32 8.09
CA GLY A 35 -0.22 15.59 8.11
C GLY A 35 -0.33 16.28 6.75
N GLY A 36 -0.53 17.60 6.72
CA GLY A 36 -0.48 18.40 5.47
C GLY A 36 0.90 18.48 4.82
N ALA A 37 1.82 17.56 5.16
CA ALA A 37 3.19 17.54 4.73
C ALA A 37 3.33 17.05 3.28
N THR A 38 4.09 17.77 2.47
CA THR A 38 4.49 17.31 1.15
C THR A 38 5.75 16.45 1.26
N ILE A 39 5.63 15.15 0.98
CA ILE A 39 6.78 14.23 1.01
C ILE A 39 7.60 14.39 -0.28
N THR A 40 8.84 14.88 -0.16
CA THR A 40 9.77 15.01 -1.29
C THR A 40 10.80 13.87 -1.28
N ALA A 41 10.73 12.98 -2.26
CA ALA A 41 11.50 11.73 -2.28
C ALA A 41 12.41 11.55 -3.51
N LYS A 42 13.22 12.58 -3.85
CA LYS A 42 14.06 12.58 -5.06
C LYS A 42 15.04 11.40 -5.18
N ASN A 43 15.61 10.92 -4.07
CA ASN A 43 16.58 9.80 -4.05
C ASN A 43 15.97 8.48 -3.56
N HIS A 44 14.66 8.44 -3.34
CA HIS A 44 13.99 7.25 -2.82
C HIS A 44 13.40 6.44 -3.98
N GLY A 45 13.54 5.12 -3.91
CA GLY A 45 12.89 4.18 -4.82
C GLY A 45 11.56 3.68 -4.29
N GLU A 46 11.30 3.89 -3.01
CA GLU A 46 10.12 3.42 -2.28
C GLU A 46 9.74 4.41 -1.18
N LEU A 47 8.45 4.72 -1.11
CA LEU A 47 7.78 5.24 0.07
C LEU A 47 7.06 4.06 0.71
N ARG A 48 7.45 3.65 1.91
CA ARG A 48 6.81 2.56 2.63
C ARG A 48 5.96 3.11 3.75
N PHE A 49 4.72 2.64 3.80
CA PHE A 49 3.72 3.07 4.74
C PHE A 49 3.43 1.95 5.74
N ARG A 50 3.19 2.34 6.99
CA ARG A 50 2.69 1.44 8.03
C ARG A 50 1.17 1.37 7.94
N CYS A 51 0.61 0.18 8.17
CA CYS A 51 -0.83 0.00 8.19
C CYS A 51 -1.41 0.30 9.56
N ARG A 52 -2.63 0.80 9.57
CA ARG A 52 -3.49 0.92 10.74
C ARG A 52 -4.77 0.16 10.45
N TRP A 53 -5.06 -0.87 11.22
CA TRP A 53 -6.20 -1.73 10.93
C TRP A 53 -7.51 -1.02 11.22
N VAL A 54 -8.47 -1.23 10.33
CA VAL A 54 -9.85 -0.86 10.56
C VAL A 54 -10.50 -1.93 11.42
N LEU A 55 -11.11 -1.48 12.51
CA LEU A 55 -11.86 -2.37 13.39
C LEU A 55 -13.30 -2.39 12.92
N ARG A 56 -13.74 -3.58 12.54
CA ARG A 56 -15.11 -3.86 12.16
C ARG A 56 -15.89 -4.32 13.39
N THR A 57 -17.00 -3.67 13.69
CA THR A 57 -17.89 -4.02 14.81
C THR A 57 -19.10 -4.85 14.38
N GLU A 58 -19.36 -4.92 13.07
CA GLU A 58 -20.55 -5.56 12.48
C GLU A 58 -20.15 -6.36 11.24
N GLU A 59 -20.81 -7.48 10.94
CA GLU A 59 -20.49 -8.28 9.76
C GLU A 59 -20.89 -7.57 8.46
N THR A 60 -20.08 -7.72 7.41
CA THR A 60 -20.49 -7.31 6.06
C THR A 60 -21.68 -8.18 5.64
N PRO A 61 -22.77 -7.60 5.11
CA PRO A 61 -23.86 -8.39 4.55
C PRO A 61 -23.33 -9.38 3.50
N ILE A 62 -23.65 -10.66 3.67
CA ILE A 62 -23.19 -11.74 2.78
C ILE A 62 -24.04 -11.79 1.50
N ASP A 63 -25.28 -11.31 1.58
CA ASP A 63 -26.23 -11.33 0.48
C ASP A 63 -25.95 -10.21 -0.55
N PRO A 64 -25.68 -10.56 -1.83
CA PRO A 64 -25.35 -9.58 -2.88
C PRO A 64 -26.49 -8.60 -3.19
N GLU A 65 -27.76 -8.99 -3.05
CA GLU A 65 -28.89 -8.08 -3.25
C GLU A 65 -28.92 -7.01 -2.15
N THR A 66 -28.80 -7.44 -0.90
CA THR A 66 -28.72 -6.56 0.27
C THR A 66 -27.54 -5.59 0.15
N TRP A 67 -26.38 -6.07 -0.32
CA TRP A 67 -25.21 -5.22 -0.53
C TRP A 67 -25.41 -4.19 -1.66
N ARG A 68 -26.02 -4.57 -2.79
CA ARG A 68 -26.29 -3.64 -3.91
C ARG A 68 -27.34 -2.59 -3.58
N LEU A 69 -28.33 -2.93 -2.75
CA LEU A 69 -29.47 -2.07 -2.46
C LEU A 69 -29.18 -1.03 -1.38
N ASN A 70 -28.24 -1.29 -0.47
CA ASN A 70 -27.95 -0.42 0.67
C ASN A 70 -26.79 0.57 0.44
N ASP A 71 -26.61 1.03 -0.80
CA ASP A 71 -25.45 1.81 -1.27
C ASP A 71 -24.14 1.04 -1.01
N PRO A 72 -23.47 0.50 -2.05
CA PRO A 72 -22.26 -0.32 -1.87
C PRO A 72 -21.10 0.54 -1.37
N LEU A 73 -21.16 0.93 -0.10
CA LEU A 73 -20.10 1.57 0.61
C LEU A 73 -18.99 0.54 0.69
N LEU A 74 -17.83 0.91 0.14
CA LEU A 74 -16.62 0.16 0.41
C LEU A 74 -16.51 0.00 1.93
N PRO A 75 -16.09 -1.16 2.47
CA PRO A 75 -15.73 -1.35 3.88
C PRO A 75 -15.13 -0.13 4.57
N MET A 76 -14.24 0.54 3.84
CA MET A 76 -13.50 1.71 4.27
C MET A 76 -14.34 2.99 4.41
N ALA A 77 -15.41 3.12 3.64
CA ALA A 77 -16.36 4.21 3.72
C ALA A 77 -17.34 4.05 4.90
N GLU A 78 -17.52 2.84 5.42
CA GLU A 78 -18.42 2.56 6.54
C GLU A 78 -17.66 2.54 7.88
N TRP A 79 -16.55 1.79 7.95
CA TRP A 79 -15.82 1.61 9.18
C TRP A 79 -14.74 2.67 9.36
N HIS A 80 -14.91 3.47 10.41
CA HIS A 80 -14.07 4.62 10.75
C HIS A 80 -13.21 4.40 12.01
N ASN A 81 -13.55 3.43 12.84
CA ASN A 81 -12.75 3.04 14.00
C ASN A 81 -11.47 2.33 13.57
N THR A 82 -10.36 2.63 14.24
CA THR A 82 -9.05 2.07 13.91
C THR A 82 -8.26 1.68 15.14
N SER A 83 -7.43 0.65 15.01
CA SER A 83 -6.48 0.24 16.04
C SER A 83 -5.23 1.14 16.07
N HIS A 84 -4.23 0.75 16.86
CA HIS A 84 -2.89 1.33 16.79
C HIS A 84 -2.20 1.02 15.46
N VAL A 85 -1.27 1.89 15.06
CA VAL A 85 -0.45 1.67 13.86
C VAL A 85 0.43 0.43 14.07
N ALA A 86 0.34 -0.52 13.14
CA ALA A 86 1.09 -1.77 13.19
C ALA A 86 2.61 -1.52 13.25
N PRO A 87 3.43 -2.35 13.91
CA PRO A 87 4.88 -2.18 14.00
C PRO A 87 5.57 -2.08 12.63
N VAL A 88 6.81 -1.58 12.62
CA VAL A 88 7.62 -1.52 11.40
C VAL A 88 7.77 -2.94 10.81
N ASN A 89 7.66 -3.06 9.49
CA ASN A 89 7.69 -4.31 8.72
C ASN A 89 6.48 -5.24 8.89
N HIS A 90 5.43 -4.82 9.61
CA HIS A 90 4.18 -5.58 9.66
C HIS A 90 3.22 -5.07 8.58
N THR A 91 2.82 -5.95 7.66
CA THR A 91 1.78 -5.69 6.64
C THR A 91 2.01 -4.42 5.80
N THR A 92 3.24 -3.97 5.60
CA THR A 92 3.54 -2.66 4.96
C THR A 92 3.10 -2.59 3.51
N LYS A 93 2.71 -1.41 3.03
CA LYS A 93 2.51 -1.13 1.60
C LYS A 93 3.42 -0.04 1.09
N SER A 94 3.52 0.05 -0.23
CA SER A 94 4.54 0.88 -0.86
C SER A 94 4.03 1.66 -2.06
N ILE A 95 4.56 2.88 -2.23
CA ILE A 95 4.56 3.59 -3.50
C ILE A 95 6.00 3.58 -4.01
N ILE A 96 6.23 3.03 -5.20
CA ILE A 96 7.57 2.81 -5.73
C ILE A 96 7.84 3.63 -6.98
N GLN A 97 9.12 3.91 -7.25
CA GLN A 97 9.58 4.34 -8.57
C GLN A 97 10.08 3.11 -9.34
N PRO A 98 9.35 2.61 -10.36
CA PRO A 98 9.70 1.33 -11.00
C PRO A 98 11.11 1.29 -11.61
N LYS A 99 11.64 2.44 -12.06
CA LYS A 99 13.01 2.56 -12.59
C LYS A 99 14.11 2.38 -11.54
N LYS A 100 13.78 2.52 -10.26
CA LYS A 100 14.71 2.45 -9.13
C LYS A 100 14.60 1.15 -8.32
N VAL A 101 13.75 0.23 -8.76
CA VAL A 101 13.44 -1.01 -8.05
C VAL A 101 13.80 -2.18 -8.95
N GLU A 102 14.68 -3.07 -8.48
CA GLU A 102 15.11 -4.26 -9.22
C GLU A 102 14.24 -5.47 -8.92
N SER A 103 13.77 -5.61 -7.69
CA SER A 103 12.85 -6.68 -7.30
C SER A 103 11.90 -6.26 -6.17
N MET A 104 10.72 -6.87 -6.18
CA MET A 104 9.66 -6.61 -5.21
C MET A 104 9.12 -7.93 -4.65
N GLY A 105 8.68 -7.88 -3.39
CA GLY A 105 7.67 -8.77 -2.84
C GLY A 105 6.28 -8.16 -3.06
N VAL A 106 5.23 -8.78 -2.51
CA VAL A 106 3.84 -8.36 -2.78
C VAL A 106 3.58 -6.88 -2.47
N HIS A 107 4.19 -6.34 -1.41
CA HIS A 107 3.94 -4.96 -0.97
C HIS A 107 5.20 -4.19 -0.56
N GLN A 108 6.39 -4.72 -0.85
CA GLN A 108 7.64 -4.09 -0.42
C GLN A 108 8.78 -4.34 -1.39
N VAL A 109 9.70 -3.38 -1.51
CA VAL A 109 10.93 -3.57 -2.29
C VAL A 109 11.84 -4.57 -1.57
N LEU A 110 12.34 -5.55 -2.34
CA LEU A 110 13.36 -6.48 -1.89
C LEU A 110 14.76 -6.04 -2.34
N ARG A 111 14.86 -5.35 -3.48
CA ARG A 111 16.14 -4.84 -4.00
C ARG A 111 15.97 -3.55 -4.80
N PHE A 112 16.79 -2.56 -4.49
CA PHE A 112 16.87 -1.28 -5.19
C PHE A 112 17.94 -1.29 -6.28
N ALA A 113 17.75 -0.45 -7.30
CA ALA A 113 18.81 -0.07 -8.22
C ALA A 113 19.89 0.77 -7.49
N PRO A 114 21.12 0.84 -8.00
CA PRO A 114 22.19 1.62 -7.37
C PRO A 114 21.79 3.08 -7.06
N GLY A 115 22.07 3.53 -5.83
CA GLY A 115 21.80 4.90 -5.37
C GLY A 115 20.36 5.16 -4.92
N ALA A 116 19.43 4.22 -5.12
CA ALA A 116 18.08 4.32 -4.60
C ALA A 116 17.95 3.70 -3.20
N ARG A 117 17.04 4.24 -2.39
CA ARG A 117 16.79 3.77 -1.02
C ARG A 117 15.32 3.86 -0.61
N LEU A 118 14.99 3.22 0.50
CA LEU A 118 13.70 3.30 1.16
C LEU A 118 13.53 4.63 1.89
N TYR A 119 12.34 5.22 1.79
CA TYR A 119 11.82 6.21 2.73
C TYR A 119 10.68 5.57 3.54
N LEU A 120 10.89 5.38 4.84
CA LEU A 120 9.82 4.95 5.73
C LEU A 120 8.98 6.18 6.10
N VAL A 121 7.73 6.20 5.64
CA VAL A 121 6.83 7.32 5.87
C VAL A 121 6.43 7.35 7.35
N PRO A 122 6.62 8.48 8.05
CA PRO A 122 6.17 8.60 9.43
C PRO A 122 4.64 8.46 9.53
N PRO A 123 4.09 7.68 10.47
CA PRO A 123 2.64 7.51 10.62
C PRO A 123 1.87 8.80 10.90
N GLU A 124 2.53 9.81 11.45
CA GLU A 124 2.00 11.16 11.65
C GLU A 124 1.77 11.91 10.33
N ASP A 125 2.52 11.57 9.28
CA ASP A 125 2.33 12.14 7.95
C ASP A 125 1.29 11.34 7.16
N ALA A 126 1.44 10.00 7.11
CA ALA A 126 0.49 9.14 6.42
C ALA A 126 0.54 7.68 6.87
N VAL A 127 -0.59 6.98 6.76
CA VAL A 127 -0.73 5.53 7.00
C VAL A 127 -1.58 4.88 5.92
N ILE A 128 -1.44 3.56 5.76
CA ILE A 128 -2.45 2.77 5.05
C ILE A 128 -3.55 2.42 6.04
N ARG A 129 -4.79 2.51 5.60
CA ARG A 129 -5.96 2.13 6.36
C ARG A 129 -6.78 1.18 5.53
#